data_AF-A0A937N8N9-F1
#
_entry.id   AF-A0A937N8N9-F1
#
_cell.length_a   1.000
_cell.length_b   1.000
_cell.length_c   1.000
_cell.angle_alpha   90.00
_cell.angle_beta   90.00
_cell.angle_gamma   90.00
#
_symmetry.space_group_name_H-M   'P 1'
#
loop_
_entity.id
_entity.type
_entity.pdbx_description
1 polymer ?
#
loop_
_entity_poly.entity_id
_entity_poly.type
_entity_poly.pdbx_seq_one_letter_code
_entity_poly.pdbx_strand_id
1 'polypeptide(L)'
;MKRCSVEHSQRYLQRALIGALICVLLATNLVTPLFVDFHSEWLVAVFVGMCIGQVNLIAAWAALAPGNVLFRLPWSMLLGVLTWYSLVLGHRLAELLDSLGVVSSHSNLDMGETVLLGIILVVGIIVAQIPLWIAGRVFRWKLVCGDMPESIHLPQFNLRHLLLGMFLLSLVLGAARVILPTEERWSFHTDDELWAILGAVILCNLLITVPCIWGSFAPTAVLLPLAVAWTAYCAVLTLVEFGVLCLILGSPGNDVVEIIITFFLLNLSQCGTVLGSFLLLRAVGFRFVRLPITRKPCLQIPVSESNGCDSFTVSRPAKPKSSSAPPPDCR
;
A
#
# COMPACT_ATOMS: atom_id res chain seq x y z
N MET A 1 -4.79 -31.69 -19.03
CA MET A 1 -5.85 -31.41 -18.03
C MET A 1 -5.34 -31.11 -16.61
N LYS A 2 -4.31 -31.77 -16.06
CA LYS A 2 -3.86 -31.52 -14.67
C LYS A 2 -3.34 -30.09 -14.37
N ARG A 3 -2.65 -29.40 -15.29
CA ARG A 3 -2.19 -28.00 -15.07
C ARG A 3 -3.33 -27.00 -14.86
N CYS A 4 -4.45 -27.18 -15.56
CA CYS A 4 -5.56 -26.23 -15.50
C CYS A 4 -6.24 -26.19 -14.11
N SER A 5 -6.27 -27.33 -13.40
CA SER A 5 -6.87 -27.42 -12.07
C SER A 5 -6.03 -26.70 -10.98
N VAL A 6 -4.70 -26.79 -11.08
CA VAL A 6 -3.78 -26.20 -10.09
C VAL A 6 -3.84 -24.66 -10.11
N GLU A 7 -3.89 -24.06 -11.30
CA GLU A 7 -3.95 -22.60 -11.44
C GLU A 7 -5.23 -21.99 -10.86
N HIS A 8 -6.37 -22.66 -11.04
CA HIS A 8 -7.64 -22.20 -10.48
C HIS A 8 -7.60 -22.20 -8.95
N SER A 9 -7.14 -23.29 -8.34
CA SER A 9 -7.01 -23.42 -6.88
C SER A 9 -6.11 -22.32 -6.29
N GLN A 10 -4.97 -22.05 -6.92
CA GLN A 10 -4.03 -21.02 -6.47
C GLN A 10 -4.64 -19.60 -6.48
N ARG A 11 -5.43 -19.26 -7.51
CA ARG A 11 -6.10 -17.94 -7.58
C ARG A 11 -7.16 -17.76 -6.50
N TYR A 12 -7.88 -18.83 -6.12
CA TYR A 12 -8.85 -18.77 -5.03
C TYR A 12 -8.16 -18.58 -3.68
N LEU A 13 -7.11 -19.35 -3.41
CA LEU A 13 -6.31 -19.22 -2.20
C LEU A 13 -5.72 -17.82 -2.04
N GLN A 14 -5.20 -17.26 -3.13
CA GLN A 14 -4.66 -15.90 -3.14
C GLN A 14 -5.71 -14.85 -2.76
N ARG A 15 -6.90 -14.92 -3.36
CA ARG A 15 -7.99 -13.97 -3.07
C ARG A 15 -8.48 -14.12 -1.63
N ALA A 16 -8.61 -15.36 -1.15
CA ALA A 16 -9.01 -15.64 0.22
C ALA A 16 -7.99 -15.07 1.22
N LEU A 17 -6.70 -15.23 0.96
CA LEU A 17 -5.64 -14.75 1.84
C LEU A 17 -5.53 -13.21 1.83
N ILE A 18 -5.68 -12.56 0.68
CA ILE A 18 -5.76 -11.08 0.62
C ILE A 18 -6.99 -10.59 1.39
N GLY A 19 -8.14 -11.24 1.22
CA GLY A 19 -9.36 -10.92 1.96
C GLY A 19 -9.17 -11.08 3.46
N ALA A 20 -8.58 -12.19 3.90
CA ALA A 20 -8.26 -12.44 5.30
C ALA A 20 -7.29 -11.39 5.87
N LEU A 21 -6.26 -11.01 5.11
CA LEU A 21 -5.34 -9.94 5.51
C LEU A 21 -6.09 -8.62 5.71
N ILE A 22 -6.95 -8.22 4.76
CA ILE A 22 -7.77 -7.00 4.89
C ILE A 22 -8.66 -7.08 6.13
N CYS A 23 -9.33 -8.22 6.38
CA CYS A 23 -10.17 -8.40 7.56
C CYS A 23 -9.37 -8.29 8.87
N VAL A 24 -8.17 -8.88 8.94
CA VAL A 24 -7.30 -8.77 10.12
C VAL A 24 -6.89 -7.32 10.36
N LEU A 25 -6.48 -6.61 9.30
CA LEU A 25 -6.08 -5.20 9.40
C LEU A 25 -7.25 -4.30 9.84
N LEU A 26 -8.45 -4.51 9.29
CA LEU A 26 -9.65 -3.81 9.74
C LEU A 26 -10.00 -4.16 11.20
N ALA A 27 -9.93 -5.43 11.60
CA ALA A 27 -10.14 -5.83 12.98
C ALA A 27 -9.12 -5.16 13.93
N THR A 28 -7.85 -5.04 13.53
CA THR A 28 -6.85 -4.29 14.29
C THR A 28 -7.28 -2.83 14.49
N ASN A 29 -7.78 -2.16 13.45
CA ASN A 29 -8.26 -0.77 13.57
C ASN A 29 -9.48 -0.67 14.49
N LEU A 30 -10.43 -1.62 14.40
CA LEU A 30 -11.60 -1.68 15.28
C LEU A 30 -11.20 -1.82 16.75
N VAL A 31 -10.15 -2.61 17.00
CA VAL A 31 -9.69 -2.93 18.35
C VAL A 31 -8.76 -1.86 18.91
N THR A 32 -8.06 -1.10 18.06
CA THR A 32 -7.05 -0.11 18.48
C THR A 32 -7.59 0.90 19.52
N PRO A 33 -8.76 1.55 19.33
CA PRO A 33 -9.30 2.48 20.33
C PRO A 33 -9.53 1.84 21.70
N LEU A 34 -9.91 0.57 21.76
CA LEU A 34 -10.06 -0.17 23.02
C LEU A 34 -8.75 -0.24 23.82
N PHE A 35 -7.61 -0.16 23.13
CA PHE A 35 -6.30 -0.22 23.74
C PHE A 35 -5.67 1.13 24.05
N VAL A 36 -6.15 2.22 23.46
CA VAL A 36 -5.65 3.58 23.71
C VAL A 36 -5.89 3.99 25.17
N ASP A 37 -6.96 3.51 25.78
CA ASP A 37 -7.32 3.83 27.16
C ASP A 37 -6.63 2.95 28.22
N PHE A 38 -6.09 1.79 27.82
CA PHE A 38 -5.24 1.05 28.73
C PHE A 38 -3.98 1.89 28.96
N HIS A 39 -3.59 2.06 30.22
CA HIS A 39 -2.44 2.88 30.66
C HIS A 39 -1.07 2.29 30.25
N SER A 40 -1.01 1.63 29.10
CA SER A 40 0.14 0.93 28.57
C SER A 40 0.56 1.62 27.29
N GLU A 41 1.38 2.67 27.42
CA GLU A 41 1.85 3.51 26.31
C GLU A 41 2.48 2.69 25.18
N TRP A 42 3.21 1.62 25.54
CA TRP A 42 3.83 0.72 24.58
C TRP A 42 2.83 -0.09 23.74
N LEU A 43 1.67 -0.49 24.30
CA LEU A 43 0.62 -1.16 23.53
C LEU A 43 0.00 -0.19 22.54
N VAL A 44 -0.30 1.03 23.00
CA VAL A 44 -0.81 2.11 22.15
C VAL A 44 0.15 2.36 20.99
N ALA A 45 1.44 2.49 21.26
CA ALA A 45 2.47 2.64 20.23
C ALA A 45 2.44 1.50 19.20
N VAL A 46 2.34 0.24 19.65
CA VAL A 46 2.29 -0.92 18.75
C VAL A 46 1.06 -0.83 17.84
N PHE A 47 -0.14 -0.61 18.38
CA PHE A 47 -1.37 -0.55 17.59
C PHE A 47 -1.42 0.67 16.66
N VAL A 48 -0.98 1.84 17.12
CA VAL A 48 -0.86 3.05 16.29
C VAL A 48 0.13 2.81 15.16
N GLY A 49 1.29 2.23 15.43
CA GLY A 49 2.27 1.88 14.41
C GLY A 49 1.70 0.86 13.41
N MET A 50 0.91 -0.12 13.84
CA MET A 50 0.19 -1.01 12.91
C MET A 50 -0.78 -0.23 12.00
N CYS A 51 -1.54 0.74 12.54
CA CYS A 51 -2.44 1.59 11.76
C CYS A 51 -1.68 2.42 10.71
N ILE A 52 -0.54 3.01 11.09
CA ILE A 52 0.34 3.73 10.15
C ILE A 52 0.88 2.77 9.08
N GLY A 53 1.26 1.56 9.48
CA GLY A 53 1.67 0.49 8.57
C GLY A 53 0.59 0.15 7.54
N GLN A 54 -0.68 0.14 7.94
CA GLN A 54 -1.81 -0.05 7.03
C GLN A 54 -1.97 1.09 6.02
N VAL A 55 -1.86 2.34 6.47
CA VAL A 55 -1.88 3.51 5.58
C VAL A 55 -0.78 3.39 4.52
N ASN A 56 0.43 3.01 4.95
CA ASN A 56 1.56 2.76 4.06
C ASN A 56 1.29 1.61 3.07
N LEU A 57 0.62 0.53 3.50
CA LEU A 57 0.21 -0.58 2.62
C LEU A 57 -0.82 -0.15 1.59
N ILE A 58 -1.82 0.66 1.98
CA ILE A 58 -2.84 1.21 1.07
C ILE A 58 -2.16 2.09 0.02
N ALA A 59 -1.26 2.97 0.44
CA ALA A 59 -0.49 3.84 -0.45
C ALA A 59 0.43 3.02 -1.38
N ALA A 60 1.12 2.02 -0.86
CA ALA A 60 1.97 1.13 -1.65
C ALA A 60 1.16 0.30 -2.66
N TRP A 61 -0.04 -0.15 -2.29
CA TRP A 61 -0.94 -0.82 -3.22
C TRP A 61 -1.38 0.14 -4.34
N ALA A 62 -1.80 1.35 -4.00
CA ALA A 62 -2.19 2.36 -4.98
C ALA A 62 -1.06 2.63 -6.00
N ALA A 63 0.17 2.78 -5.51
CA ALA A 63 1.34 3.08 -6.33
C ALA A 63 1.89 1.88 -7.13
N LEU A 64 2.03 0.71 -6.48
CA LEU A 64 2.86 -0.40 -6.97
C LEU A 64 2.06 -1.64 -7.43
N ALA A 65 0.78 -1.78 -7.08
CA ALA A 65 -0.03 -2.93 -7.48
C ALA A 65 -0.08 -3.11 -9.01
N PRO A 66 -0.38 -4.30 -9.54
CA PRO A 66 -0.54 -4.49 -10.97
C PRO A 66 -1.77 -3.73 -11.53
N GLY A 67 -1.80 -3.48 -12.84
CA GLY A 67 -2.97 -2.91 -13.55
C GLY A 67 -2.90 -1.42 -13.87
N ASN A 68 -4.03 -0.80 -14.21
CA ASN A 68 -4.13 0.63 -14.51
C ASN A 68 -4.34 1.43 -13.21
N VAL A 69 -3.60 2.53 -13.04
CA VAL A 69 -3.66 3.42 -11.87
C VAL A 69 -5.09 3.91 -11.60
N LEU A 70 -5.87 4.16 -12.65
CA LEU A 70 -7.26 4.62 -12.55
C LEU A 70 -8.17 3.63 -11.81
N PHE A 71 -7.90 2.33 -11.86
CA PHE A 71 -8.67 1.36 -11.09
C PHE A 71 -8.18 1.26 -9.65
N ARG A 72 -6.87 1.38 -9.43
CA ARG A 72 -6.28 1.19 -8.10
C ARG A 72 -6.70 2.28 -7.14
N LEU A 73 -6.80 3.51 -7.62
CA LEU A 73 -7.07 4.67 -6.77
C LEU A 73 -8.45 4.62 -6.10
N PRO A 74 -9.56 4.30 -6.78
CA PRO A 74 -10.85 4.09 -6.11
C PRO A 74 -10.81 2.96 -5.06
N TRP A 75 -10.11 1.85 -5.35
CA TRP A 75 -10.02 0.73 -4.39
C TRP A 75 -9.15 1.07 -3.18
N SER A 76 -8.05 1.80 -3.35
CA SER A 76 -7.23 2.26 -2.23
C SER A 76 -7.97 3.31 -1.40
N MET A 77 -8.72 4.20 -2.04
CA MET A 77 -9.57 5.17 -1.34
C MET A 77 -10.67 4.45 -0.56
N LEU A 78 -11.32 3.44 -1.15
CA LEU A 78 -12.30 2.62 -0.44
C LEU A 78 -11.68 1.96 0.80
N LEU A 79 -10.49 1.36 0.68
CA LEU A 79 -9.79 0.80 1.83
C LEU A 79 -9.45 1.85 2.89
N GLY A 80 -9.00 3.05 2.49
CA GLY A 80 -8.74 4.15 3.41
C GLY A 80 -10.00 4.58 4.18
N VAL A 81 -11.14 4.68 3.50
CA VAL A 81 -12.41 4.99 4.16
C VAL A 81 -12.85 3.86 5.09
N LEU A 82 -12.66 2.58 4.70
CA LEU A 82 -12.95 1.44 5.58
C LEU A 82 -12.04 1.41 6.81
N THR A 83 -10.76 1.73 6.67
CA THR A 83 -9.81 1.88 7.80
C THR A 83 -10.29 2.97 8.75
N TRP A 84 -10.61 4.17 8.24
CA TRP A 84 -11.16 5.25 9.06
C TRP A 84 -12.46 4.83 9.76
N TYR A 85 -13.42 4.28 9.01
CA TYR A 85 -14.70 3.83 9.54
C TYR A 85 -14.53 2.78 10.65
N SER A 86 -13.56 1.87 10.50
CA SER A 86 -13.24 0.88 11.51
C SER A 86 -12.66 1.50 12.79
N LEU A 87 -11.81 2.53 12.68
CA LEU A 87 -11.32 3.27 13.85
C LEU A 87 -12.48 3.97 14.58
N VAL A 88 -13.37 4.64 13.82
CA VAL A 88 -14.54 5.33 14.41
C VAL A 88 -15.48 4.34 15.11
N LEU A 89 -15.76 3.20 14.49
CA LEU A 89 -16.55 2.14 15.12
C LEU A 89 -15.87 1.59 16.38
N GLY A 90 -14.55 1.46 16.37
CA GLY A 90 -13.78 1.01 17.52
C GLY A 90 -13.93 1.95 18.70
N HIS A 91 -13.90 3.26 18.42
CA HIS A 91 -14.11 4.29 19.42
C HIS A 91 -15.53 4.23 20.03
N ARG A 92 -16.56 4.12 19.17
CA ARG A 92 -17.95 3.93 19.62
C ARG A 92 -18.14 2.65 20.44
N LEU A 93 -17.43 1.58 20.09
CA LEU A 93 -17.45 0.34 20.84
C LEU A 93 -16.79 0.51 22.22
N ALA A 94 -15.70 1.28 22.32
CA ALA A 94 -15.06 1.64 23.57
C ALA A 94 -16.03 2.39 24.50
N GLU A 95 -16.70 3.43 23.98
CA GLU A 95 -17.72 4.20 24.71
C GLU A 95 -18.87 3.30 25.21
N LEU A 96 -19.34 2.38 24.36
CA LEU A 96 -20.40 1.44 24.74
C LEU A 96 -19.93 0.52 25.87
N LEU A 97 -18.73 -0.05 25.77
CA LEU A 97 -18.16 -0.94 26.79
C LEU A 97 -17.91 -0.20 28.12
N ASP A 98 -17.56 1.09 28.05
CA ASP A 98 -17.43 1.96 29.21
C ASP A 98 -18.77 2.22 29.89
N SER A 99 -19.81 2.52 29.11
CA SER A 99 -21.18 2.68 29.66
C SER A 99 -21.72 1.41 30.34
N LEU A 100 -21.23 0.24 29.93
CA LEU A 100 -21.55 -1.05 30.54
C LEU A 100 -20.67 -1.39 31.76
N GLY A 101 -19.67 -0.56 32.07
CA GLY A 101 -18.70 -0.79 33.15
C GLY A 101 -17.72 -1.93 32.88
N VAL A 102 -17.52 -2.32 31.61
CA VAL A 102 -16.60 -3.41 31.22
C VAL A 102 -15.17 -2.91 31.09
N VAL A 103 -14.98 -1.70 30.58
CA VAL A 103 -13.70 -1.02 30.39
C VAL A 103 -13.83 0.36 31.01
N SER A 104 -12.82 0.87 31.70
CA SER A 104 -12.83 2.25 32.21
C SER A 104 -12.12 3.17 31.22
N SER A 105 -12.84 3.62 30.19
CA SER A 105 -12.31 4.52 29.16
C SER A 105 -12.57 5.96 29.57
N HIS A 106 -11.50 6.77 29.61
CA HIS A 106 -11.62 8.21 29.87
C HIS A 106 -11.54 9.03 28.58
N SER A 107 -11.43 8.38 27.40
CA SER A 107 -11.35 9.08 26.13
C SER A 107 -12.74 9.45 25.62
N ASN A 108 -13.22 10.61 26.05
CA ASN A 108 -14.25 11.32 25.29
C ASN A 108 -13.58 11.97 24.08
N LEU A 109 -13.30 11.17 23.04
CA LEU A 109 -12.81 11.68 21.75
C LEU A 109 -13.90 12.59 21.20
N ASP A 110 -13.57 13.88 21.10
CA ASP A 110 -14.51 14.84 20.57
C ASP A 110 -14.82 14.52 19.10
N MET A 111 -16.01 14.90 18.62
CA MET A 111 -16.35 14.75 17.21
C MET A 111 -15.33 15.49 16.33
N GLY A 112 -14.78 16.60 16.84
CA GLY A 112 -13.67 17.33 16.26
C GLY A 112 -12.47 16.44 15.90
N GLU A 113 -12.07 15.61 16.85
CA GLU A 113 -10.90 14.75 16.73
C GLU A 113 -11.13 13.57 15.77
N THR A 114 -12.36 13.07 15.68
CA THR A 114 -12.72 12.01 14.72
C THR A 114 -12.56 12.45 13.26
N VAL A 115 -12.95 13.69 12.96
CA VAL A 115 -12.76 14.28 11.62
C VAL A 115 -11.30 14.61 11.37
N LEU A 116 -10.60 15.14 12.38
CA LEU A 116 -9.16 15.38 12.31
C LEU A 116 -8.40 14.07 11.99
N LEU A 117 -8.75 12.96 12.65
CA LEU A 117 -8.20 11.63 12.36
C LEU A 117 -8.45 11.23 10.90
N GLY A 118 -9.64 11.49 10.36
CA GLY A 118 -9.96 11.28 8.96
C GLY A 118 -9.09 12.11 8.01
N ILE A 119 -8.90 13.39 8.32
CA ILE A 119 -8.02 14.29 7.56
C ILE A 119 -6.57 13.80 7.61
N ILE A 120 -6.05 13.48 8.79
CA ILE A 120 -4.69 12.94 8.98
C ILE A 120 -4.50 11.66 8.17
N LEU A 121 -5.49 10.76 8.18
CA LEU A 121 -5.44 9.51 7.42
C LEU A 121 -5.40 9.76 5.91
N VAL A 122 -6.26 10.65 5.40
CA VAL A 122 -6.27 11.02 3.96
C VAL A 122 -4.95 11.67 3.55
N VAL A 123 -4.46 12.63 4.33
CA VAL A 123 -3.18 13.30 4.10
C VAL A 123 -2.05 12.28 4.14
N GLY A 124 -2.03 11.39 5.13
CA GLY A 124 -1.06 10.31 5.26
C GLY A 124 -1.03 9.39 4.03
N ILE A 125 -2.21 8.98 3.51
CA ILE A 125 -2.30 8.18 2.28
C ILE A 125 -1.70 8.94 1.09
N ILE A 126 -2.12 10.19 0.86
CA ILE A 126 -1.66 11.01 -0.28
C ILE A 126 -0.15 11.18 -0.23
N VAL A 127 0.36 11.52 0.94
CA VAL A 127 1.78 11.80 1.15
C VAL A 127 2.63 10.55 1.02
N ALA A 128 2.21 9.41 1.56
CA ALA A 128 2.91 8.14 1.37
C ALA A 128 2.87 7.71 -0.11
N GLN A 129 1.76 7.99 -0.81
CA GLN A 129 1.55 7.59 -2.19
C GLN A 129 2.46 8.34 -3.17
N ILE A 130 2.71 9.64 -2.98
CA ILE A 130 3.48 10.46 -3.93
C ILE A 130 4.92 9.93 -4.14
N PRO A 131 5.75 9.72 -3.10
CA PRO A 131 7.10 9.20 -3.27
C PRO A 131 7.13 7.77 -3.77
N LEU A 132 6.19 6.92 -3.35
CA LEU A 132 6.07 5.56 -3.86
C LEU A 132 5.68 5.55 -5.35
N TRP A 133 4.88 6.52 -5.79
CA TRP A 133 4.55 6.68 -7.19
C TRP A 133 5.75 7.17 -8.00
N ILE A 134 6.52 8.13 -7.48
CA ILE A 134 7.79 8.58 -8.07
C ILE A 134 8.75 7.39 -8.16
N ALA A 135 8.93 6.63 -7.08
CA ALA A 135 9.80 5.46 -7.04
C ALA A 135 9.33 4.39 -8.05
N GLY A 136 8.03 4.08 -8.09
CA GLY A 136 7.44 3.16 -9.05
C GLY A 136 7.62 3.60 -10.51
N ARG A 137 7.61 4.91 -10.78
CA ARG A 137 7.83 5.49 -12.12
C ARG A 137 9.30 5.51 -12.52
N VAL A 138 10.16 6.02 -11.65
CA VAL A 138 11.60 6.21 -11.88
C VAL A 138 12.31 4.86 -11.89
N PHE A 139 12.10 4.03 -10.87
CA PHE A 139 12.75 2.72 -10.77
C PHE A 139 12.01 1.62 -11.54
N ARG A 140 10.79 1.88 -12.02
CA ARG A 140 9.94 0.93 -12.76
C ARG A 140 9.61 -0.33 -11.95
N TRP A 141 9.49 -0.17 -10.64
CA TRP A 141 9.08 -1.24 -9.74
C TRP A 141 7.59 -1.52 -9.91
N LYS A 142 7.24 -2.80 -10.07
CA LYS A 142 5.85 -3.24 -10.06
C LYS A 142 5.71 -4.53 -9.27
N LEU A 143 4.60 -4.64 -8.57
CA LEU A 143 4.10 -5.89 -8.03
C LEU A 143 3.45 -6.68 -9.18
N VAL A 144 3.92 -7.90 -9.42
CA VAL A 144 3.41 -8.82 -10.43
C VAL A 144 2.93 -10.09 -9.73
N CYS A 145 1.88 -10.72 -10.23
CA CYS A 145 1.40 -12.00 -9.73
C CYS A 145 1.57 -13.07 -10.81
N GLY A 146 2.32 -14.14 -10.51
CA GLY A 146 2.51 -15.29 -11.41
C GLY A 146 3.56 -15.07 -12.51
N ASP A 147 3.62 -16.02 -13.46
CA ASP A 147 4.50 -15.97 -14.62
C ASP A 147 4.00 -14.88 -15.59
N MET A 148 4.86 -13.92 -15.92
CA MET A 148 4.54 -12.82 -16.83
C MET A 148 4.12 -13.39 -18.20
N PRO A 149 2.85 -13.28 -18.63
CA PRO A 149 2.52 -13.60 -20.01
C PRO A 149 3.19 -12.56 -20.91
N GLU A 150 3.94 -13.02 -21.91
CA GLU A 150 4.72 -12.20 -22.86
C GLU A 150 3.91 -11.14 -23.60
N SER A 151 2.59 -11.23 -23.60
CA SER A 151 1.72 -10.22 -24.15
C SER A 151 1.22 -9.27 -23.05
N ILE A 152 1.88 -8.12 -22.92
CA ILE A 152 1.32 -6.90 -22.31
C ILE A 152 0.18 -6.39 -23.22
N HIS A 153 -0.82 -7.23 -23.48
CA HIS A 153 -2.12 -6.73 -23.91
C HIS A 153 -2.71 -6.07 -22.68
N LEU A 154 -2.53 -4.75 -22.60
CA LEU A 154 -3.25 -3.91 -21.65
C LEU A 154 -4.72 -4.35 -21.69
N PRO A 155 -5.27 -4.96 -20.62
CA PRO A 155 -6.65 -5.37 -20.63
C PRO A 155 -7.48 -4.14 -20.99
N GLN A 156 -8.30 -4.28 -22.03
CA GLN A 156 -9.21 -3.22 -22.47
C GLN A 156 -9.96 -2.70 -21.24
N PHE A 157 -10.09 -1.38 -21.19
CA PHE A 157 -10.64 -0.66 -20.04
C PHE A 157 -12.05 -1.16 -19.73
N ASN A 158 -12.19 -2.02 -18.71
CA ASN A 158 -13.49 -2.49 -18.25
C ASN A 158 -14.13 -1.42 -17.37
N LEU A 159 -14.85 -0.49 -18.00
CA LEU A 159 -15.62 0.59 -17.36
C LEU A 159 -16.45 0.09 -16.16
N ARG A 160 -16.96 -1.15 -16.23
CA ARG A 160 -17.73 -1.81 -15.15
C ARG A 160 -16.99 -1.86 -13.81
N HIS A 161 -15.69 -2.15 -13.78
CA HIS A 161 -14.95 -2.24 -12.52
C HIS A 161 -14.73 -0.87 -11.89
N LEU A 162 -14.53 0.18 -12.71
CA LEU A 162 -14.41 1.55 -12.23
C LEU A 162 -15.74 2.04 -11.68
N LEU A 163 -16.84 1.81 -12.41
CA LEU A 163 -18.19 2.15 -11.93
C LEU A 163 -18.53 1.43 -10.62
N LEU A 164 -18.17 0.15 -10.49
CA LEU A 164 -18.38 -0.59 -9.24
C LEU A 164 -17.57 0.00 -8.07
N GLY A 165 -16.28 0.31 -8.30
CA GLY A 165 -15.44 0.92 -7.28
C GLY A 165 -15.96 2.28 -6.83
N MET A 166 -16.38 3.13 -7.78
CA MET A 166 -16.97 4.43 -7.48
C MET A 166 -18.32 4.30 -6.76
N PHE A 167 -19.16 3.36 -7.16
CA PHE A 167 -20.43 3.08 -6.48
C PHE A 167 -20.22 2.66 -5.02
N LEU A 168 -19.30 1.71 -4.77
CA LEU A 168 -18.98 1.26 -3.42
C LEU A 168 -18.38 2.40 -2.59
N LEU A 169 -17.49 3.20 -3.17
CA LEU A 169 -16.92 4.36 -2.49
C LEU A 169 -18.01 5.37 -2.10
N SER A 170 -18.92 5.70 -3.01
CA SER A 170 -20.06 6.59 -2.72
C SER A 170 -20.97 6.04 -1.62
N LEU A 171 -21.21 4.72 -1.60
CA LEU A 171 -22.02 4.08 -0.56
C LEU A 171 -21.36 4.20 0.81
N VAL A 172 -20.05 3.93 0.91
CA VAL A 172 -19.31 4.03 2.17
C VAL A 172 -19.18 5.49 2.62
N LEU A 173 -18.92 6.43 1.70
CA LEU A 173 -18.91 7.86 2.02
C LEU A 173 -20.29 8.37 2.45
N GLY A 174 -21.37 7.85 1.86
CA GLY A 174 -22.74 8.13 2.29
C GLY A 174 -23.00 7.67 3.73
N ALA A 175 -22.58 6.46 4.08
CA ALA A 175 -22.66 5.96 5.45
C ALA A 175 -21.77 6.77 6.42
N ALA A 176 -20.57 7.15 5.99
CA ALA A 176 -19.67 8.01 6.76
C ALA A 176 -20.31 9.36 7.07
N ARG A 177 -21.08 9.94 6.12
CA ARG A 177 -21.79 11.20 6.34
C ARG A 177 -22.85 11.12 7.43
N VAL A 178 -23.48 9.96 7.63
CA VAL A 178 -24.45 9.77 8.72
C VAL A 178 -23.78 9.88 10.10
N ILE A 179 -22.47 9.61 10.16
CA ILE A 179 -21.68 9.66 11.39
C ILE A 179 -21.11 11.08 11.63
N LEU A 180 -21.01 11.91 10.60
CA LEU A 180 -20.46 13.26 10.71
C LEU A 180 -21.50 14.24 11.32
N PRO A 181 -21.12 15.10 12.28
CA PRO A 181 -22.01 16.10 12.85
C PRO A 181 -22.39 17.15 11.81
N THR A 182 -23.56 17.75 11.98
CA THR A 182 -24.18 18.53 10.89
C THR A 182 -23.63 19.95 10.75
N GLU A 183 -23.27 20.70 11.81
CA GLU A 183 -22.98 22.15 11.65
C GLU A 183 -22.08 22.81 12.72
N GLU A 184 -20.92 22.24 13.08
CA GLU A 184 -19.92 23.03 13.82
C GLU A 184 -18.88 23.63 12.87
N ARG A 185 -18.66 24.95 12.99
CA ARG A 185 -17.64 25.66 12.22
C ARG A 185 -16.27 25.21 12.72
N TRP A 186 -15.65 24.33 11.94
CA TRP A 186 -14.27 23.89 12.10
C TRP A 186 -13.30 25.08 12.00
N SER A 187 -13.06 25.78 13.10
CA SER A 187 -11.94 26.72 13.18
C SER A 187 -10.67 25.93 13.41
N PHE A 188 -10.10 25.37 12.34
CA PHE A 188 -8.74 24.86 12.36
C PHE A 188 -7.81 26.07 12.54
N HIS A 189 -7.57 26.48 13.78
CA HIS A 189 -6.41 27.29 14.12
C HIS A 189 -5.22 26.33 14.10
N THR A 190 -4.75 26.03 12.88
CA THR A 190 -3.60 25.15 12.69
C THR A 190 -2.36 25.99 12.88
N ASP A 191 -1.70 25.83 14.01
CA ASP A 191 -0.42 26.48 14.27
C ASP A 191 0.61 26.02 13.23
N ASP A 192 1.45 26.95 12.74
CA ASP A 192 2.52 26.65 11.76
C ASP A 192 3.44 25.51 12.23
N GLU A 193 3.57 25.33 13.54
CA GLU A 193 4.31 24.25 14.19
C GLU A 193 3.75 22.87 13.83
N LEU A 194 2.42 22.70 13.76
CA LEU A 194 1.80 21.42 13.43
C LEU A 194 2.14 21.00 12.00
N TRP A 195 2.18 21.95 11.05
CA TRP A 195 2.57 21.67 9.66
C TRP A 195 4.03 21.28 9.55
N ALA A 196 4.91 21.92 10.32
CA ALA A 196 6.32 21.56 10.38
C ALA A 196 6.53 20.16 10.95
N ILE A 197 5.86 19.83 12.06
CA ILE A 197 5.89 18.50 12.69
C ILE A 197 5.33 17.45 11.73
N LEU A 198 4.18 17.72 11.10
CA LEU A 198 3.57 16.83 10.14
C LEU A 198 4.53 16.55 8.97
N GLY A 199 5.18 17.58 8.43
CA GLY A 199 6.19 17.45 7.39
C GLY A 199 7.40 16.60 7.80
N ALA A 200 7.90 16.80 9.03
CA ALA A 200 9.01 16.01 9.58
C ALA A 200 8.65 14.54 9.77
N VAL A 201 7.48 14.26 10.36
CA VAL A 201 6.96 12.89 10.57
C VAL A 201 6.72 12.20 9.23
N ILE A 202 6.16 12.90 8.26
CA ILE A 202 6.01 12.42 6.88
C ILE A 202 7.36 11.97 6.29
N LEU A 203 8.38 12.81 6.41
CA LEU A 203 9.69 12.53 5.84
C LEU A 203 10.33 11.33 6.54
N CYS A 204 10.26 11.26 7.86
CA CYS A 204 10.76 10.13 8.65
C CYS A 204 10.02 8.83 8.26
N ASN A 205 8.69 8.87 8.20
CA ASN A 205 7.87 7.74 7.78
C ASN A 205 8.26 7.23 6.38
N LEU A 206 8.58 8.12 5.44
CA LEU A 206 9.04 7.72 4.10
C LEU A 206 10.45 7.10 4.12
N LEU A 207 11.38 7.68 4.88
CA LEU A 207 12.75 7.16 5.04
C LEU A 207 12.78 5.78 5.70
N ILE A 208 11.80 5.50 6.55
CA ILE A 208 11.57 4.19 7.16
C ILE A 208 10.86 3.27 6.17
N THR A 209 9.73 3.68 5.60
CA THR A 209 8.85 2.77 4.84
C THR A 209 9.43 2.36 3.49
N VAL A 210 10.09 3.26 2.75
CA VAL A 210 10.57 2.97 1.39
C VAL A 210 11.62 1.85 1.39
N PRO A 211 12.67 1.87 2.24
CA PRO A 211 13.63 0.78 2.25
C PRO A 211 13.04 -0.51 2.86
N CYS A 212 12.00 -0.41 3.71
CA CYS A 212 11.21 -1.55 4.19
C CYS A 212 10.54 -2.31 3.03
N ILE A 213 9.86 -1.55 2.16
CA ILE A 213 9.24 -2.07 0.93
C ILE A 213 10.32 -2.65 0.03
N TRP A 214 11.46 -1.96 -0.11
CA TRP A 214 12.58 -2.45 -0.91
C TRP A 214 13.17 -3.76 -0.38
N GLY A 215 13.30 -3.88 0.94
CA GLY A 215 13.83 -5.06 1.60
C GLY A 215 12.95 -6.29 1.40
N SER A 216 11.64 -6.11 1.24
CA SER A 216 10.73 -7.19 0.87
C SER A 216 11.08 -7.86 -0.47
N PHE A 217 11.90 -7.21 -1.31
CA PHE A 217 12.36 -7.72 -2.60
C PHE A 217 13.63 -8.60 -2.51
N ALA A 218 14.29 -8.65 -1.35
CA ALA A 218 15.55 -9.37 -1.21
C ALA A 218 15.38 -10.90 -1.37
N PRO A 219 16.38 -11.64 -1.85
CA PRO A 219 16.34 -13.11 -1.88
C PRO A 219 16.05 -13.71 -0.50
N THR A 220 15.32 -14.83 -0.46
CA THR A 220 14.86 -15.43 0.82
C THR A 220 16.03 -15.73 1.77
N ALA A 221 17.18 -16.12 1.24
CA ALA A 221 18.40 -16.38 2.01
C ALA A 221 18.95 -15.16 2.76
N VAL A 222 18.62 -13.94 2.32
CA VAL A 222 19.11 -12.68 2.91
C VAL A 222 18.04 -12.04 3.81
N LEU A 223 16.83 -12.60 3.90
CA LEU A 223 15.74 -11.98 4.66
C LEU A 223 16.05 -11.85 6.16
N LEU A 224 16.66 -12.87 6.78
CA LEU A 224 17.00 -12.83 8.20
C LEU A 224 18.06 -11.75 8.53
N PRO A 225 19.24 -11.73 7.90
CA PRO A 225 20.22 -10.68 8.18
C PRO A 225 19.70 -9.29 7.79
N LEU A 226 18.87 -9.20 6.73
CA LEU A 226 18.23 -7.95 6.35
C LEU A 226 17.23 -7.47 7.41
N ALA A 227 16.45 -8.36 8.03
CA ALA A 227 15.54 -8.00 9.12
C ALA A 227 16.30 -7.48 10.34
N VAL A 228 17.44 -8.07 10.68
CA VAL A 228 18.30 -7.59 11.78
C VAL A 228 18.89 -6.21 11.45
N ALA A 229 19.46 -6.05 10.25
CA ALA A 229 19.96 -4.76 9.78
C ALA A 229 18.85 -3.70 9.74
N TRP A 230 17.64 -4.11 9.40
CA TRP A 230 16.46 -3.27 9.36
C TRP A 230 16.04 -2.78 10.75
N THR A 231 16.00 -3.66 11.75
CA THR A 231 15.71 -3.29 13.14
C THR A 231 16.73 -2.27 13.64
N ALA A 232 18.02 -2.45 13.34
CA ALA A 232 19.06 -1.49 13.69
C ALA A 232 18.87 -0.14 12.97
N TYR A 233 18.56 -0.16 11.68
CA TYR A 233 18.26 1.05 10.90
C TYR A 233 17.03 1.79 11.46
N CYS A 234 15.97 1.06 11.82
CA CYS A 234 14.76 1.60 12.44
C CYS A 234 15.07 2.26 13.80
N ALA A 235 15.92 1.64 14.63
CA ALA A 235 16.37 2.22 15.90
C ALA A 235 17.11 3.54 15.68
N VAL A 236 18.05 3.59 14.71
CA VAL A 236 18.79 4.82 14.39
C VAL A 236 17.85 5.92 13.88
N LEU A 237 16.93 5.61 12.97
CA LEU A 237 15.98 6.61 12.47
C LEU A 237 15.03 7.10 13.56
N THR A 238 14.61 6.23 14.48
CA THR A 238 13.80 6.62 15.64
C THR A 238 14.55 7.62 16.51
N LEU A 239 15.85 7.41 16.76
CA LEU A 239 16.66 8.37 17.52
C LEU A 239 16.80 9.72 16.80
N VAL A 240 16.94 9.69 15.47
CA VAL A 240 16.98 10.92 14.66
C VAL A 240 15.65 11.66 14.71
N GLU A 241 14.54 10.95 14.51
CA GLU A 241 13.17 11.49 14.60
C GLU A 241 12.91 12.11 15.97
N PHE A 242 13.21 11.36 17.05
CA PHE A 242 13.08 11.86 18.41
C PHE A 242 13.94 13.10 18.67
N GLY A 243 15.18 13.12 18.16
CA GLY A 243 16.06 14.29 18.26
C GLY A 243 15.52 15.52 17.53
N VAL A 244 14.94 15.34 16.33
CA VAL A 244 14.27 16.42 15.58
C VAL A 244 13.03 16.91 16.33
N LEU A 245 12.23 16.02 16.88
CA LEU A 245 11.05 16.39 17.67
C LEU A 245 11.44 17.14 18.95
N CYS A 246 12.48 16.71 19.67
CA CYS A 246 13.00 17.44 20.83
C CYS A 246 13.53 18.83 20.47
N LEU A 247 14.08 19.00 19.26
CA LEU A 247 14.56 20.30 18.79
C LEU A 247 13.40 21.26 18.50
N ILE A 248 12.26 20.74 18.02
CA ILE A 248 11.07 21.53 17.67
C ILE A 248 10.21 21.80 18.92
N LEU A 249 9.90 20.76 19.71
CA LEU A 249 8.95 20.80 20.83
C LEU A 249 9.62 21.07 22.18
N GLY A 250 10.94 21.00 22.25
CA GLY A 250 11.70 21.08 23.51
C GLY A 250 11.95 19.71 24.15
N SER A 251 12.70 19.72 25.26
CA SER A 251 13.09 18.49 25.98
C SER A 251 11.91 17.90 26.74
N PRO A 252 11.65 16.58 26.65
CA PRO A 252 10.54 15.94 27.35
C PRO A 252 10.81 15.66 28.85
N GLY A 253 11.91 16.18 29.42
CA GLY A 253 12.17 16.10 30.86
C GLY A 253 12.61 14.71 31.33
N ASN A 254 11.91 14.15 32.32
CA ASN A 254 12.32 12.88 32.96
C ASN A 254 11.85 11.64 32.19
N ASP A 255 10.90 11.78 31.27
CA ASP A 255 10.24 10.66 30.58
C ASP A 255 10.89 10.33 29.22
N VAL A 256 12.10 10.86 28.98
CA VAL A 256 12.86 10.69 27.73
C VAL A 256 12.97 9.23 27.31
N VAL A 257 13.27 8.33 28.25
CA VAL A 257 13.50 6.91 27.95
C VAL A 257 12.21 6.22 27.53
N GLU A 258 11.10 6.49 28.22
CA GLU A 258 9.80 5.91 27.92
C GLU A 258 9.32 6.36 26.54
N ILE A 259 9.43 7.66 26.24
CA ILE A 259 9.05 8.21 24.93
C ILE A 259 9.92 7.60 23.82
N ILE A 260 11.24 7.47 24.00
CA ILE A 260 12.11 6.83 23.01
C ILE A 260 11.67 5.38 22.74
N ILE A 261 11.34 4.62 23.78
CA ILE A 261 10.87 3.24 23.66
C ILE A 261 9.53 3.19 22.91
N THR A 262 8.59 4.07 23.26
CA THR A 262 7.27 4.20 22.63
C THR A 262 7.42 4.51 21.13
N PHE A 263 8.25 5.49 20.76
CA PHE A 263 8.55 5.80 19.36
C PHE A 263 9.22 4.63 18.61
N PHE A 264 10.15 3.93 19.28
CA PHE A 264 10.80 2.77 18.68
C PHE A 264 9.80 1.64 18.39
N LEU A 265 8.91 1.35 19.34
CA LEU A 265 7.88 0.32 19.18
C LEU A 265 6.86 0.68 18.10
N LEU A 266 6.49 1.97 18.00
CA LEU A 266 5.64 2.49 16.94
C LEU A 266 6.28 2.27 15.56
N ASN A 267 7.52 2.72 15.38
CA ASN A 267 8.24 2.55 14.10
C ASN A 267 8.50 1.08 13.77
N LEU A 268 8.79 0.26 14.78
CA LEU A 268 9.02 -1.18 14.61
C LEU A 268 7.73 -1.91 14.20
N SER A 269 6.59 -1.64 14.84
CA SER A 269 5.32 -2.29 14.51
C SER A 269 4.80 -1.84 13.14
N GLN A 270 5.00 -0.57 12.78
CA GLN A 270 4.75 -0.04 11.45
C GLN A 270 5.55 -0.80 10.38
N CYS A 271 6.87 -0.90 10.56
CA CYS A 271 7.74 -1.65 9.66
C CYS A 271 7.33 -3.12 9.57
N GLY A 272 7.10 -3.76 10.72
CA GLY A 272 6.69 -5.15 10.81
C GLY A 272 5.39 -5.42 10.06
N THR A 273 4.43 -4.50 10.16
CA THR A 273 3.15 -4.58 9.43
C THR A 273 3.36 -4.51 7.92
N VAL A 274 4.15 -3.54 7.45
CA VAL A 274 4.45 -3.37 6.02
C VAL A 274 5.22 -4.56 5.47
N LEU A 275 6.36 -4.90 6.10
CA LEU A 275 7.24 -5.99 5.68
C LEU A 275 6.52 -7.33 5.76
N GLY A 276 5.84 -7.62 6.88
CA GLY A 276 5.10 -8.86 7.09
C GLY A 276 4.00 -9.06 6.04
N SER A 277 3.26 -8.00 5.71
CA SER A 277 2.24 -8.07 4.66
C SER A 277 2.84 -8.33 3.28
N PHE A 278 3.97 -7.71 2.94
CA PHE A 278 4.65 -7.98 1.66
C PHE A 278 5.26 -9.39 1.60
N LEU A 279 5.80 -9.90 2.71
CA LEU A 279 6.27 -11.29 2.80
C LEU A 279 5.11 -12.28 2.64
N LEU A 280 3.95 -11.97 3.21
CA LEU A 280 2.73 -12.78 3.04
C LEU A 280 2.26 -12.77 1.58
N LEU A 281 2.22 -11.60 0.93
CA LEU A 281 1.93 -11.51 -0.51
C LEU A 281 2.94 -12.31 -1.33
N ARG A 282 4.23 -12.25 -0.97
CA ARG A 282 5.28 -13.01 -1.65
C ARG A 282 5.09 -14.52 -1.49
N ALA A 283 4.70 -15.00 -0.31
CA ALA A 283 4.41 -16.41 -0.07
C ALA A 283 3.26 -16.92 -0.97
N VAL A 284 2.34 -16.03 -1.36
CA VAL A 284 1.21 -16.32 -2.26
C VAL A 284 1.61 -16.30 -3.75
N GLY A 285 2.85 -15.91 -4.06
CA GLY A 285 3.37 -15.88 -5.43
C GLY A 285 3.35 -14.51 -6.09
N PHE A 286 3.10 -13.43 -5.31
CA PHE A 286 3.45 -12.11 -5.79
C PHE A 286 4.96 -11.94 -5.84
N ARG A 287 5.44 -11.34 -6.92
CA ARG A 287 6.86 -11.02 -7.13
C ARG A 287 6.96 -9.56 -7.49
N PHE A 288 7.87 -8.86 -6.85
CA PHE A 288 8.25 -7.53 -7.31
C PHE A 288 9.29 -7.67 -8.41
N VAL A 289 9.01 -7.02 -9.54
CA VAL A 289 9.87 -7.07 -10.72
C VAL A 289 10.19 -5.65 -11.14
N ARG A 290 11.47 -5.43 -11.48
CA ARG A 290 11.89 -4.21 -12.18
C ARG A 290 11.63 -4.41 -13.66
N LEU A 291 10.72 -3.64 -14.25
CA LEU A 291 10.45 -3.78 -15.67
C LEU A 291 11.66 -3.30 -16.49
N PRO A 292 12.16 -4.11 -17.45
CA PRO A 292 13.24 -3.67 -18.32
C PRO A 292 12.79 -2.44 -19.12
N ILE A 293 13.77 -1.64 -19.54
CA ILE A 293 13.50 -0.52 -20.44
C ILE A 293 13.19 -1.10 -21.82
N THR A 294 11.93 -1.45 -22.05
CA THR A 294 11.42 -1.63 -23.39
C THR A 294 11.52 -0.27 -24.05
N ARG A 295 12.59 -0.04 -24.81
CA ARG A 295 12.57 0.98 -25.87
C ARG A 295 11.35 0.60 -26.68
N LYS A 296 10.30 1.44 -26.66
CA LYS A 296 9.22 1.31 -27.62
C LYS A 296 9.94 1.15 -28.96
N PRO A 297 9.81 0.03 -29.69
CA PRO A 297 10.25 0.04 -31.07
C PRO A 297 9.55 1.26 -31.63
N CYS A 298 10.34 2.25 -32.09
CA CYS A 298 9.76 3.36 -32.83
C CYS A 298 8.84 2.66 -33.82
N LEU A 299 7.54 2.94 -33.68
CA LEU A 299 6.54 2.44 -34.58
C LEU A 299 7.09 2.87 -35.94
N GLN A 300 7.75 1.96 -36.64
CA GLN A 300 8.05 2.15 -38.04
C GLN A 300 6.65 2.09 -38.59
N ILE A 301 6.02 3.27 -38.66
CA ILE A 301 4.86 3.50 -39.48
C ILE A 301 5.38 3.00 -40.83
N PRO A 302 4.93 1.84 -41.34
CA PRO A 302 5.29 1.48 -42.69
C PRO A 302 4.83 2.68 -43.49
N VAL A 303 5.79 3.41 -44.07
CA VAL A 303 5.48 4.46 -45.03
C VAL A 303 4.77 3.70 -46.12
N SER A 304 3.45 3.81 -46.10
CA SER A 304 2.60 3.30 -47.16
C SER A 304 3.03 4.06 -48.40
N GLU A 305 3.86 3.40 -49.23
CA GLU A 305 4.06 3.75 -50.63
C GLU A 305 2.68 3.71 -51.30
N SER A 306 1.99 4.83 -51.18
CA SER A 306 0.75 5.12 -51.87
C SER A 306 1.09 5.54 -53.29
N ASN A 307 0.98 4.54 -54.18
CA ASN A 307 0.51 4.61 -55.57
C ASN A 307 1.48 4.99 -56.69
N GLY A 308 1.65 4.03 -57.60
CA GLY A 308 1.95 4.23 -59.00
C GLY A 308 2.00 2.92 -59.80
N CYS A 309 0.85 2.48 -60.33
CA CYS A 309 0.62 1.69 -61.55
C CYS A 309 1.63 0.57 -61.93
N ASP A 310 1.22 -0.70 -61.95
CA ASP A 310 0.54 -1.28 -63.13
C ASP A 310 0.34 -2.79 -63.01
N SER A 311 -0.80 -3.19 -63.57
CA SER A 311 -1.29 -4.53 -63.85
C SER A 311 -0.22 -5.46 -64.44
N PHE A 312 0.02 -6.63 -63.84
CA PHE A 312 0.38 -7.83 -64.62
C PHE A 312 -0.03 -9.11 -63.89
N THR A 313 -1.05 -9.75 -64.46
CA THR A 313 -1.49 -11.11 -64.17
C THR A 313 -0.43 -12.08 -64.71
N VAL A 314 0.26 -12.83 -63.85
CA VAL A 314 1.04 -14.01 -64.27
C VAL A 314 0.69 -15.21 -63.41
N SER A 315 0.11 -16.19 -64.08
CA SER A 315 -0.26 -17.51 -63.60
C SER A 315 0.97 -18.41 -63.37
N ARG A 316 1.02 -19.07 -62.19
CA ARG A 316 1.58 -20.41 -61.84
C ARG A 316 3.05 -20.76 -62.25
N PRO A 317 3.83 -21.49 -61.42
CA PRO A 317 3.51 -22.89 -61.08
C PRO A 317 3.94 -23.38 -59.68
N ALA A 318 3.59 -24.64 -59.44
CA ALA A 318 3.78 -25.41 -58.23
C ALA A 318 5.22 -25.92 -58.00
N LYS A 319 5.61 -26.01 -56.71
CA LYS A 319 6.56 -26.93 -56.03
C LYS A 319 8.03 -27.01 -56.55
N PRO A 320 9.02 -27.09 -55.64
CA PRO A 320 9.36 -28.40 -55.08
C PRO A 320 9.75 -28.45 -53.59
N LYS A 321 9.72 -29.68 -53.07
CA LYS A 321 10.35 -30.15 -51.83
C LYS A 321 11.89 -30.04 -51.91
N SER A 322 12.53 -29.56 -50.86
CA SER A 322 13.88 -29.94 -50.34
C SER A 322 14.21 -28.92 -49.22
N SER A 323 14.96 -29.14 -48.15
CA SER A 323 15.85 -30.21 -47.70
C SER A 323 15.92 -30.04 -46.18
N SER A 324 15.75 -31.12 -45.43
CA SER A 324 16.07 -31.22 -44.01
C SER A 324 17.58 -31.24 -43.81
N ALA A 325 18.14 -30.22 -43.17
CA ALA A 325 19.49 -30.24 -42.62
C ALA A 325 19.43 -30.59 -41.11
N PRO A 326 20.18 -31.59 -40.62
CA PRO A 326 20.34 -31.80 -39.19
C PRO A 326 21.32 -30.76 -38.59
N PRO A 327 21.13 -30.36 -37.32
CA PRO A 327 22.07 -29.46 -36.64
C PRO A 327 23.39 -30.19 -36.32
N PRO A 328 24.52 -29.47 -36.27
CA PRO A 328 25.82 -30.05 -35.92
C PRO A 328 25.90 -30.34 -34.42
N ASP A 329 26.48 -31.49 -34.09
CA ASP A 329 26.95 -31.83 -32.75
C ASP A 329 28.06 -30.87 -32.32
N CYS A 330 27.86 -30.15 -31.22
CA CYS A 330 28.94 -29.50 -30.48
C CYS A 330 29.33 -30.39 -29.29
N ARG A 331 30.59 -30.83 -29.29
CA ARG A 331 31.29 -31.45 -28.16
C ARG A 331 31.45 -30.49 -27.00
#